data_AF-A0A423VYW8-F1
#
_entry.id   AF-A0A423VYW8-F1
#
_cell.length_a   1.000
_cell.length_b   1.000
_cell.length_c   1.000
_cell.angle_alpha   90.00
_cell.angle_beta   90.00
_cell.angle_gamma   90.00
#
_symmetry.space_group_name_H-M   'P 1'
#
loop_
_entity.id
_entity.type
_entity.pdbx_description
1 polymer ?
#
loop_
_entity_poly.entity_id
_entity_poly.type
_entity_poly.pdbx_seq_one_letter_code
_entity_poly.pdbx_strand_id
1 'polypeptide(L)'
;MHRADIDDCDSTRKPAPAVGRIVALASFKLEHLAASFIVDASHFFEIEASWEWPNLSSLVLTSRLLTPDENAVEIRGMLRGAAAAAIKMPQLETMEIWNGRKGLASLFKYQASREVQQAMITWRGTWQLNMESSVIQAWEAVIHRHDGWTLSFVQERLDEALIKSHGDAIHYLMLSSQVIRPISLQQIRVEQRFMEDMETV
;
A
#
# COMPACT_ATOMS: atom_id res chain seq x y z
N MET A 1 -23.54 22.22 -31.61
CA MET A 1 -23.83 21.36 -30.43
C MET A 1 -22.67 21.54 -29.48
N HIS A 2 -22.89 22.23 -28.38
CA HIS A 2 -21.86 22.71 -27.46
C HIS A 2 -21.31 21.50 -26.68
N ARG A 3 -20.01 21.19 -26.85
CA ARG A 3 -19.28 20.28 -25.98
C ARG A 3 -19.20 21.00 -24.64
N ALA A 4 -19.93 20.51 -23.64
CA ALA A 4 -19.70 20.97 -22.27
C ALA A 4 -18.26 20.58 -21.93
N ASP A 5 -17.43 21.58 -21.60
CA ASP A 5 -16.20 21.38 -20.88
C ASP A 5 -16.54 20.58 -19.63
N ILE A 6 -16.10 19.32 -19.60
CA ILE A 6 -16.08 18.53 -18.36
C ILE A 6 -14.94 19.15 -17.56
N ASP A 7 -15.29 20.23 -16.89
CA ASP A 7 -14.46 20.93 -15.93
C ASP A 7 -13.89 19.90 -14.95
N ASP A 8 -12.61 20.09 -14.66
CA ASP A 8 -11.67 19.23 -13.94
C ASP A 8 -12.30 18.58 -12.70
N CYS A 9 -12.92 17.42 -12.89
CA CYS A 9 -13.34 16.58 -11.79
C CYS A 9 -12.07 15.91 -11.29
N ASP A 10 -11.49 16.43 -10.21
CA ASP A 10 -10.32 15.87 -9.51
C ASP A 10 -10.58 14.36 -9.30
N SER A 11 -10.11 13.54 -10.24
CA SER A 11 -10.61 12.18 -10.50
C SER A 11 -10.28 11.19 -9.38
N THR A 12 -9.65 11.69 -8.32
CA THR A 12 -9.14 10.93 -7.20
C THR A 12 -9.88 11.33 -5.93
N ARG A 13 -10.80 10.47 -5.48
CA ARG A 13 -11.43 10.58 -4.16
C ARG A 13 -10.34 10.82 -3.09
N LYS A 14 -10.50 11.86 -2.28
CA LYS A 14 -9.66 12.13 -1.10
C LYS A 14 -10.24 11.36 0.09
N PRO A 15 -9.57 10.32 0.61
CA PRO A 15 -10.07 9.60 1.78
C PRO A 15 -10.13 10.54 2.99
N ALA A 16 -11.28 10.56 3.67
CA ALA A 16 -11.45 11.41 4.84
C ALA A 16 -10.72 10.80 6.06
N PRO A 17 -9.99 11.59 6.86
CA PRO A 17 -9.27 11.08 8.04
C PRO A 17 -10.15 10.28 9.01
N ALA A 18 -11.39 10.77 9.23
CA ALA A 18 -12.36 10.09 10.09
C ALA A 18 -12.68 8.65 9.64
N VAL A 19 -12.69 8.39 8.32
CA VAL A 19 -12.93 7.03 7.80
C VAL A 19 -11.74 6.14 8.10
N GLY A 20 -10.51 6.63 7.94
CA GLY A 20 -9.29 5.90 8.29
C GLY A 20 -9.29 5.48 9.77
N ARG A 21 -9.62 6.42 10.66
CA ARG A 21 -9.71 6.17 12.10
C ARG A 21 -10.79 5.13 12.45
N ILE A 22 -11.98 5.23 11.85
CA ILE A 22 -13.08 4.28 12.08
C ILE A 22 -12.72 2.87 11.57
N VAL A 23 -12.09 2.76 10.40
CA VAL A 23 -11.68 1.46 9.84
C VAL A 23 -10.59 0.83 10.72
N ALA A 24 -9.64 1.62 11.22
CA ALA A 24 -8.64 1.15 12.19
C ALA A 24 -9.31 0.58 13.46
N LEU A 25 -10.23 1.32 14.09
CA LEU A 25 -11.00 0.84 15.26
C LEU A 25 -11.81 -0.43 14.96
N ALA A 26 -12.48 -0.48 13.82
CA ALA A 26 -13.28 -1.63 13.42
C ALA A 26 -12.43 -2.89 13.15
N SER A 27 -11.13 -2.72 12.89
CA SER A 27 -10.23 -3.79 12.51
C SER A 27 -9.54 -4.51 13.67
N PHE A 28 -9.69 -4.06 14.92
CA PHE A 28 -8.99 -4.65 16.09
C PHE A 28 -9.17 -6.16 16.27
N LYS A 29 -10.32 -6.70 15.86
CA LYS A 29 -10.62 -8.14 16.00
C LYS A 29 -10.39 -8.94 14.73
N LEU A 30 -9.99 -8.30 13.63
CA LEU A 30 -9.79 -8.96 12.34
C LEU A 30 -8.41 -9.63 12.27
N GLU A 31 -8.35 -10.72 11.51
CA GLU A 31 -7.09 -11.36 11.10
C GLU A 31 -6.56 -10.76 9.79
N HIS A 32 -7.47 -10.38 8.89
CA HIS A 32 -7.14 -9.83 7.58
C HIS A 32 -7.95 -8.58 7.29
N LEU A 33 -7.28 -7.53 6.81
CA LEU A 33 -7.91 -6.32 6.31
C LEU A 33 -7.29 -5.92 4.97
N ALA A 34 -8.12 -5.75 3.95
CA ALA A 34 -7.76 -5.06 2.72
C ALA A 34 -8.73 -3.89 2.52
N ALA A 35 -8.22 -2.66 2.54
CA ALA A 35 -9.00 -1.44 2.36
C ALA A 35 -8.36 -0.55 1.30
N SER A 36 -8.80 -0.73 0.06
CA SER A 36 -8.29 0.00 -1.11
C SER A 36 -9.15 1.22 -1.44
N PHE A 37 -8.52 2.38 -1.61
CA PHE A 37 -9.08 3.68 -2.02
C PHE A 37 -10.17 4.30 -1.13
N ILE A 38 -10.68 3.57 -0.13
CA ILE A 38 -11.64 4.08 0.86
C ILE A 38 -10.95 4.72 2.07
N VAL A 39 -9.71 4.29 2.35
CA VAL A 39 -8.86 4.75 3.44
C VAL A 39 -7.49 5.09 2.88
N ASP A 40 -6.87 6.15 3.41
CA ASP A 40 -5.46 6.43 3.22
C ASP A 40 -4.67 5.86 4.40
N ALA A 41 -3.54 5.21 4.11
CA ALA A 41 -2.70 4.60 5.13
C ALA A 41 -2.18 5.61 6.17
N SER A 42 -1.92 6.87 5.76
CA SER A 42 -1.51 7.92 6.70
C SER A 42 -2.54 8.11 7.82
N HIS A 43 -3.82 8.20 7.49
CA HIS A 43 -4.91 8.35 8.45
C HIS A 43 -5.17 7.06 9.25
N PHE A 44 -4.96 5.87 8.66
CA PHE A 44 -5.11 4.61 9.39
C PHE A 44 -4.07 4.47 10.50
N PHE A 45 -2.85 4.98 10.27
CA PHE A 45 -1.73 4.90 11.22
C PHE A 45 -1.64 6.07 12.20
N GLU A 46 -2.66 6.93 12.28
CA GLU A 46 -2.85 7.88 13.39
C GLU A 46 -3.28 7.12 14.66
N ILE A 47 -2.37 6.28 15.16
CA ILE A 47 -2.63 5.35 16.26
C ILE A 47 -2.65 6.05 17.62
N GLU A 48 -3.50 5.56 18.53
CA GLU A 48 -3.49 5.96 19.93
C GLU A 48 -2.73 4.94 20.78
N ALA A 49 -2.21 5.37 21.94
CA ALA A 49 -1.37 4.52 22.78
C ALA A 49 -2.03 3.22 23.24
N SER A 50 -3.36 3.23 23.40
CA SER A 50 -4.19 2.10 23.84
C SER A 50 -4.60 1.14 22.73
N TRP A 51 -4.30 1.46 21.46
CA TRP A 51 -4.75 0.66 20.32
C TRP A 51 -3.86 -0.55 20.12
N GLU A 52 -4.50 -1.69 19.88
CA GLU A 52 -3.87 -2.98 19.63
C GLU A 52 -4.70 -3.81 18.66
N TRP A 53 -4.01 -4.58 17.82
CA TRP A 53 -4.61 -5.54 16.90
C TRP A 53 -4.09 -6.94 17.23
N PRO A 54 -4.66 -7.61 18.25
CA PRO A 54 -4.13 -8.87 18.75
C PRO A 54 -4.10 -10.00 17.70
N ASN A 55 -4.93 -9.92 16.66
CA ASN A 55 -5.12 -11.00 15.69
C ASN A 55 -4.69 -10.64 14.26
N LEU A 56 -4.42 -9.37 13.96
CA LEU A 56 -4.22 -8.93 12.58
C LEU A 56 -2.90 -9.45 12.04
N SER A 57 -2.97 -10.34 11.05
CA SER A 57 -1.83 -10.99 10.39
C SER A 57 -1.58 -10.43 8.98
N SER A 58 -2.63 -9.95 8.30
CA SER A 58 -2.52 -9.33 6.97
C SER A 58 -3.22 -7.97 6.93
N LEU A 59 -2.48 -6.94 6.53
CA LEU A 59 -2.99 -5.58 6.35
C LEU A 59 -2.61 -5.04 4.98
N VAL A 60 -3.59 -4.65 4.17
CA VAL A 60 -3.37 -4.02 2.86
C VAL A 60 -4.15 -2.72 2.75
N LEU A 61 -3.43 -1.63 2.53
CA LEU A 61 -3.96 -0.27 2.46
C LEU A 61 -3.46 0.44 1.21
N THR A 62 -4.20 1.44 0.78
CA THR A 62 -3.72 2.40 -0.22
C THR A 62 -3.17 3.66 0.42
N SER A 63 -2.22 4.33 -0.23
CA SER A 63 -1.80 5.68 0.16
C SER A 63 -1.56 6.57 -1.04
N ARG A 64 -2.17 7.75 -1.03
CA ARG A 64 -1.94 8.79 -2.04
C ARG A 64 -0.51 9.32 -1.99
N LEU A 65 0.20 9.17 -0.87
CA LEU A 65 1.59 9.61 -0.72
C LEU A 65 2.57 8.79 -1.57
N LEU A 66 2.22 7.57 -2.00
CA LEU A 66 3.14 6.72 -2.76
C LEU A 66 3.22 7.13 -4.25
N THR A 67 3.71 8.34 -4.51
CA THR A 67 3.99 8.90 -5.84
C THR A 67 5.33 9.66 -5.80
N PRO A 68 6.07 9.76 -6.92
CA PRO A 68 7.36 10.44 -6.94
C PRO A 68 7.24 11.97 -6.75
N ASP A 69 6.06 12.53 -7.00
CA ASP A 69 5.80 13.98 -6.93
C ASP A 69 5.48 14.44 -5.49
N GLU A 70 5.21 13.49 -4.60
CA GLU A 70 4.83 13.78 -3.21
C GLU A 70 6.05 14.03 -2.32
N ASN A 71 5.80 14.70 -1.19
CA ASN A 71 6.87 15.05 -0.27
C ASN A 71 7.48 13.78 0.36
N ALA A 72 8.75 13.54 0.06
CA ALA A 72 9.46 12.38 0.57
C ALA A 72 9.48 12.31 2.12
N VAL A 73 9.42 13.45 2.81
CA VAL A 73 9.32 13.50 4.28
C VAL A 73 7.99 12.93 4.77
N GLU A 74 6.89 13.20 4.07
CA GLU A 74 5.56 12.68 4.40
C GLU A 74 5.47 11.17 4.14
N ILE A 75 6.03 10.69 3.02
CA ILE A 75 6.14 9.26 2.72
C ILE A 75 6.87 8.55 3.86
N ARG A 76 8.03 9.06 4.27
CA ARG A 76 8.81 8.48 5.37
C ARG A 76 8.13 8.63 6.73
N GLY A 77 7.38 9.71 6.95
CA GLY A 77 6.52 9.88 8.12
C GLY A 77 5.47 8.79 8.22
N MET A 78 4.74 8.54 7.13
CA MET A 78 3.75 7.47 7.03
C MET A 78 4.38 6.09 7.24
N LEU A 79 5.54 5.80 6.64
CA LEU A 79 6.22 4.51 6.81
C LEU A 79 6.70 4.27 8.26
N ARG A 80 7.09 5.32 8.98
CA ARG A 80 7.39 5.23 10.42
C ARG A 80 6.12 5.03 11.26
N GLY A 81 5.02 5.71 10.90
CA GLY A 81 3.71 5.47 11.51
C GLY A 81 3.24 4.03 11.32
N ALA A 82 3.44 3.48 10.12
CA ALA A 82 3.15 2.08 9.81
C ALA A 82 3.96 1.11 10.69
N ALA A 83 5.25 1.37 10.88
CA ALA A 83 6.09 0.58 11.80
C ALA A 83 5.62 0.68 13.26
N ALA A 84 5.24 1.88 13.72
CA ALA A 84 4.69 2.09 15.05
C ALA A 84 3.38 1.30 15.27
N ALA A 85 2.53 1.24 14.24
CA ALA A 85 1.32 0.42 14.26
C ALA A 85 1.64 -1.07 14.24
N ALA A 86 2.63 -1.51 13.44
CA ALA A 86 3.06 -2.90 13.37
C ALA A 86 3.55 -3.45 14.72
N ILE A 87 4.20 -2.63 15.57
CA ILE A 87 4.57 -3.01 16.95
C ILE A 87 3.33 -3.41 17.79
N LYS A 88 2.16 -2.85 17.48
CA LYS A 88 0.87 -3.12 18.12
C LYS A 88 0.08 -4.28 17.48
N MET A 89 0.68 -4.97 16.50
CA MET A 89 0.10 -6.09 15.75
C MET A 89 0.93 -7.35 15.98
N PRO A 90 0.83 -8.02 17.14
CA PRO A 90 1.73 -9.13 17.49
C PRO A 90 1.66 -10.33 16.55
N GLN A 91 0.60 -10.48 15.75
CA GLN A 91 0.41 -11.55 14.77
C GLN A 91 0.74 -11.14 13.33
N LEU A 92 1.25 -9.92 13.11
CA LEU A 92 1.47 -9.39 11.77
C LEU A 92 2.50 -10.24 11.00
N GLU A 93 2.09 -10.75 9.84
CA GLU A 93 2.93 -11.47 8.90
C GLU A 93 3.12 -10.68 7.61
N THR A 94 2.14 -9.89 7.18
CA THR A 94 2.23 -9.09 5.96
C THR A 94 1.55 -7.72 6.13
N MET A 95 2.27 -6.65 5.77
CA MET A 95 1.70 -5.32 5.61
C MET A 95 2.04 -4.78 4.22
N GLU A 96 1.04 -4.40 3.44
CA GLU A 96 1.21 -3.84 2.08
C GLU A 96 0.55 -2.45 2.02
N ILE A 97 1.34 -1.44 1.68
CA ILE A 97 0.85 -0.09 1.39
C ILE A 97 1.16 0.17 -0.08
N TRP A 98 0.13 0.45 -0.88
CA TRP A 98 0.32 0.56 -2.31
C TRP A 98 -0.44 1.73 -2.95
N ASN A 99 -0.03 2.08 -4.16
CA ASN A 99 -0.74 3.01 -5.02
C ASN A 99 -0.52 2.61 -6.48
N GLY A 100 -1.46 2.97 -7.34
CA GLY A 100 -1.41 2.61 -8.75
C GLY A 100 -2.32 3.48 -9.60
N ARG A 101 -1.79 3.97 -10.72
CA ARG A 101 -2.52 4.65 -11.80
C ARG A 101 -1.74 4.46 -13.11
N LYS A 102 -2.24 4.95 -14.24
CA LYS A 102 -1.48 4.90 -15.51
C LYS A 102 -0.09 5.51 -15.34
N GLY A 103 0.95 4.78 -15.76
CA GLY A 103 2.37 5.12 -15.63
C GLY A 103 2.97 4.97 -14.23
N LEU A 104 2.17 4.65 -13.21
CA LEU A 104 2.63 4.65 -11.82
C LEU A 104 2.15 3.43 -11.06
N ALA A 105 3.10 2.73 -10.45
CA ALA A 105 2.80 1.69 -9.48
C ALA A 105 3.83 1.75 -8.36
N SER A 106 3.40 1.59 -7.11
CA SER A 106 4.29 1.59 -5.95
C SER A 106 3.71 0.72 -4.85
N LEU A 107 4.58 -0.07 -4.23
CA LEU A 107 4.27 -0.95 -3.13
C LEU A 107 5.42 -0.87 -2.12
N PHE A 108 5.08 -0.51 -0.90
CA PHE A 108 5.84 -0.86 0.28
C PHE A 108 5.25 -2.13 0.87
N LYS A 109 6.07 -3.15 1.06
CA LYS A 109 5.65 -4.44 1.61
C LYS A 109 6.56 -4.84 2.75
N TYR A 110 5.99 -5.15 3.91
CA TYR A 110 6.64 -5.87 4.99
C TYR A 110 6.15 -7.31 4.98
N GLN A 111 7.07 -8.26 5.12
CA GLN A 111 6.77 -9.67 5.34
C GLN A 111 7.61 -10.21 6.49
N ALA A 112 6.98 -10.98 7.36
CA ALA A 112 7.62 -11.69 8.46
C ALA A 112 7.33 -13.18 8.33
N SER A 113 8.36 -14.01 8.53
CA SER A 113 8.21 -15.45 8.68
C SER A 113 8.82 -15.90 10.00
N ARG A 114 7.95 -16.43 10.87
CA ARG A 114 8.35 -16.97 12.17
C ARG A 114 9.15 -18.26 12.04
N GLU A 115 8.89 -19.04 10.99
CA GLU A 115 9.56 -20.33 10.76
C GLU A 115 11.06 -20.16 10.51
N VAL A 116 11.42 -19.17 9.68
CA VAL A 116 12.83 -18.85 9.38
C VAL A 116 13.39 -17.71 10.21
N GLN A 117 12.57 -17.10 11.08
CA GLN A 117 12.95 -15.97 11.94
C GLN A 117 13.52 -14.78 11.15
N GLN A 118 12.85 -14.43 10.06
CA GLN A 118 13.29 -13.35 9.17
C GLN A 118 12.13 -12.45 8.81
N ALA A 119 12.46 -11.17 8.63
CA ALA A 119 11.59 -10.20 8.02
C ALA A 119 12.25 -9.55 6.81
N MET A 120 11.41 -9.12 5.87
CA MET A 120 11.82 -8.46 4.64
C MET A 120 10.92 -7.27 4.38
N ILE A 121 11.53 -6.16 4.03
CA ILE A 121 10.86 -5.02 3.42
C ILE A 121 11.17 -5.04 1.93
N THR A 122 10.15 -4.96 1.11
CA THR A 122 10.26 -4.80 -0.33
C THR A 122 9.67 -3.47 -0.75
N TRP A 123 10.46 -2.65 -1.45
CA TRP A 123 9.94 -1.57 -2.26
C TRP A 123 9.85 -2.02 -3.72
N ARG A 124 8.64 -2.10 -4.27
CA ARG A 124 8.41 -2.47 -5.66
C ARG A 124 7.65 -1.35 -6.37
N GLY A 125 8.20 -0.79 -7.44
CA GLY A 125 7.50 0.31 -8.13
C GLY A 125 8.18 0.81 -9.40
N THR A 126 7.49 1.71 -10.10
CA THR A 126 7.97 2.37 -11.33
C THR A 126 9.05 3.44 -11.04
N TRP A 127 9.21 3.80 -9.77
CA TRP A 127 10.23 4.74 -9.30
C TRP A 127 10.94 4.19 -8.05
N GLN A 128 12.07 4.82 -7.71
CA GLN A 128 12.91 4.41 -6.61
C GLN A 128 12.65 5.26 -5.36
N LEU A 129 12.28 4.61 -4.26
CA LEU A 129 12.25 5.28 -2.96
C LEU A 129 13.64 5.25 -2.33
N ASN A 130 14.18 6.42 -1.99
CA ASN A 130 15.36 6.49 -1.14
C ASN A 130 14.95 6.17 0.32
N MET A 131 15.24 4.95 0.76
CA MET A 131 14.90 4.49 2.11
C MET A 131 15.92 5.00 3.12
N GLU A 132 15.52 5.98 3.96
CA GLU A 132 16.40 6.49 5.01
C GLU A 132 16.59 5.48 6.14
N SER A 133 17.76 5.55 6.80
CA SER A 133 18.08 4.73 7.97
C SER A 133 17.05 4.87 9.10
N SER A 134 16.41 6.04 9.24
CA SER A 134 15.37 6.28 10.25
C SER A 134 14.11 5.42 10.03
N VAL A 135 13.75 5.14 8.78
CA VAL A 135 12.63 4.26 8.45
C VAL A 135 13.02 2.81 8.72
N ILE A 136 14.23 2.41 8.30
CA ILE A 136 14.75 1.05 8.54
C ILE A 136 14.78 0.75 10.04
N GLN A 137 15.34 1.65 10.85
CA GLN A 137 15.38 1.51 12.32
C GLN A 137 13.99 1.38 12.95
N ALA A 138 13.00 2.12 12.45
CA ALA A 138 11.63 2.00 12.93
C ALA A 138 11.06 0.60 12.68
N TRP A 139 11.38 -0.01 11.53
CA TRP A 139 10.97 -1.37 11.21
C TRP A 139 11.81 -2.46 11.89
N GLU A 140 13.09 -2.21 12.18
CA GLU A 140 13.90 -3.09 13.03
C GLU A 140 13.28 -3.22 14.43
N ALA A 141 12.71 -2.14 14.97
CA ALA A 141 12.00 -2.16 16.25
C ALA A 141 10.76 -3.08 16.25
N VAL A 142 10.14 -3.32 15.09
CA VAL A 142 9.00 -4.25 14.95
C VAL A 142 9.44 -5.69 15.26
N ILE A 143 10.63 -6.07 14.81
CA ILE A 143 11.17 -7.42 15.01
C ILE A 143 12.02 -7.56 16.28
N HIS A 144 12.36 -6.44 16.95
CA HIS A 144 13.24 -6.45 18.13
C HIS A 144 12.68 -7.24 19.33
N ARG A 145 11.38 -7.52 19.35
CA ARG A 145 10.75 -8.41 20.34
C ARG A 145 11.07 -9.89 20.11
N HIS A 146 11.75 -10.21 19.02
CA HIS A 146 12.05 -11.56 18.59
C HIS A 146 13.57 -11.74 18.47
N ASP A 147 14.17 -12.30 19.50
CA ASP A 147 15.61 -12.57 19.53
C ASP A 147 16.05 -13.38 18.30
N GLY A 148 17.15 -12.95 17.68
CA GLY A 148 17.74 -13.61 16.52
C GLY A 148 17.10 -13.27 15.17
N TRP A 149 16.05 -12.46 15.13
CA TRP A 149 15.45 -12.04 13.86
C TRP A 149 16.34 -11.07 13.08
N THR A 150 16.32 -11.20 11.76
CA THR A 150 16.98 -10.26 10.86
C THR A 150 15.97 -9.55 9.97
N LEU A 151 16.25 -8.29 9.65
CA LEU A 151 15.48 -7.49 8.70
C LEU A 151 16.33 -7.24 7.46
N SER A 152 15.76 -7.51 6.29
CA SER A 152 16.37 -7.18 5.00
C SER A 152 15.53 -6.17 4.23
N PHE A 153 16.17 -5.39 3.37
CA PHE A 153 15.50 -4.46 2.46
C PHE A 153 15.84 -4.81 1.01
N VAL A 154 14.82 -4.94 0.18
CA VAL A 154 14.94 -5.25 -1.24
C VAL A 154 14.19 -4.19 -2.04
N GLN A 155 14.76 -3.80 -3.18
CA GLN A 155 14.15 -2.84 -4.08
C GLN A 155 14.02 -3.41 -5.49
N GLU A 156 12.81 -3.37 -6.02
CA GLU A 156 12.42 -3.96 -7.31
C GLU A 156 11.85 -2.87 -8.21
N ARG A 157 12.39 -2.75 -9.43
CA ARG A 157 11.93 -1.77 -10.41
C ARG A 157 10.91 -2.38 -11.36
N LEU A 158 9.80 -1.68 -11.55
CA LEU A 158 8.82 -1.94 -12.59
C LEU A 158 9.05 -1.00 -13.77
N ASP A 159 8.72 -1.50 -14.96
CA ASP A 159 8.64 -0.67 -16.16
C ASP A 159 7.30 0.07 -16.17
N GLU A 160 7.36 1.40 -16.25
CA GLU A 160 6.17 2.26 -16.30
C GLU A 160 5.31 2.02 -17.54
N ALA A 161 5.93 1.58 -18.66
CA ALA A 161 5.22 1.31 -19.91
C ALA A 161 4.24 0.14 -19.79
N LEU A 162 4.45 -0.75 -18.80
CA LEU A 162 3.54 -1.85 -18.50
C LEU A 162 2.30 -1.40 -17.71
N ILE A 163 2.37 -0.26 -17.03
CA ILE A 163 1.31 0.21 -16.13
C ILE A 163 0.36 1.10 -16.91
N LYS A 164 -0.53 0.50 -17.70
CA LYS A 164 -1.47 1.28 -18.52
C LYS A 164 -2.71 1.73 -17.74
N SER A 165 -2.98 1.08 -16.60
CA SER A 165 -4.16 1.31 -15.79
C SER A 165 -3.98 0.95 -14.32
N HIS A 166 -4.99 1.26 -13.50
CA HIS A 166 -5.08 0.79 -12.11
C HIS A 166 -5.09 -0.75 -12.04
N GLY A 167 -5.76 -1.42 -12.98
CA GLY A 167 -5.77 -2.88 -13.05
C GLY A 167 -4.39 -3.47 -13.35
N ASP A 168 -3.62 -2.82 -14.23
CA ASP A 168 -2.23 -3.24 -14.47
C ASP A 168 -1.35 -3.01 -13.26
N ALA A 169 -1.52 -1.90 -12.54
CA ALA A 169 -0.80 -1.67 -11.29
C ALA A 169 -1.06 -2.79 -10.27
N ILE A 170 -2.33 -3.16 -10.01
CA ILE A 170 -2.66 -4.28 -9.11
C ILE A 170 -1.99 -5.58 -9.58
N HIS A 171 -2.01 -5.85 -10.88
CA HIS A 171 -1.42 -7.06 -11.45
C HIS A 171 0.11 -7.12 -11.30
N TYR A 172 0.82 -6.05 -11.65
CA TYR A 172 2.29 -6.03 -11.67
C TYR A 172 2.92 -5.78 -10.29
N LEU A 173 2.17 -5.21 -9.34
CA LEU A 173 2.61 -5.07 -7.95
C LEU A 173 2.64 -6.40 -7.20
N MET A 174 1.94 -7.44 -7.68
CA MET A 174 1.94 -8.77 -7.07
C MET A 174 1.62 -8.75 -5.56
N LEU A 175 0.55 -8.05 -5.20
CA LEU A 175 0.04 -7.99 -3.83
C LEU A 175 -0.26 -9.41 -3.30
N SER A 176 0.06 -9.65 -2.04
CA SER A 176 -0.07 -10.97 -1.41
C SER A 176 -1.51 -11.27 -1.02
N SER A 177 -2.27 -10.23 -0.68
CA SER A 177 -3.71 -10.36 -0.37
C SER A 177 -4.59 -10.02 -1.59
N GLN A 178 -5.79 -10.59 -1.61
CA GLN A 178 -6.78 -10.26 -2.64
C GLN A 178 -7.44 -8.91 -2.35
N VAL A 179 -6.89 -7.82 -2.90
CA VAL A 179 -7.57 -6.51 -2.93
C VAL A 179 -8.75 -6.46 -3.91
N ILE A 180 -8.78 -7.41 -4.85
CA ILE A 180 -9.82 -7.63 -5.84
C ILE A 180 -9.84 -9.11 -6.23
N ARG A 181 -11.00 -9.65 -6.60
CA ARG A 181 -11.07 -11.03 -7.11
C ARG A 181 -10.32 -11.14 -8.45
N PRO A 182 -9.55 -12.22 -8.69
CA PRO A 182 -8.76 -12.39 -9.91
C PRO A 182 -9.56 -12.23 -11.22
N ILE A 183 -10.78 -12.75 -11.26
CA ILE A 183 -11.66 -12.64 -12.45
C ILE A 183 -12.08 -11.20 -12.71
N SER A 184 -12.45 -10.46 -11.65
CA SER A 184 -12.80 -9.03 -11.78
C SER A 184 -11.60 -8.20 -12.24
N LEU A 185 -10.40 -8.51 -11.75
CA LEU A 185 -9.16 -7.87 -12.22
C LEU A 185 -8.91 -8.14 -13.71
N GLN A 186 -9.10 -9.38 -14.16
CA GLN A 186 -8.96 -9.74 -15.56
C GLN A 186 -9.96 -8.96 -16.43
N GLN A 187 -11.22 -8.86 -16.01
CA GLN A 187 -12.26 -8.11 -16.72
C GLN A 187 -11.87 -6.64 -16.87
N ILE A 188 -11.51 -5.96 -15.77
CA ILE A 188 -11.07 -4.55 -15.78
C ILE A 188 -9.92 -4.35 -16.78
N ARG A 189 -8.92 -5.24 -16.80
CA ARG A 189 -7.77 -5.15 -17.69
C ARG A 189 -8.10 -5.43 -19.16
N VAL A 190 -9.13 -6.22 -19.43
CA VAL A 190 -9.59 -6.49 -20.80
C VAL A 190 -10.38 -5.29 -21.31
N GLU A 191 -11.33 -4.77 -20.52
CA GLU A 191 -12.11 -3.59 -20.85
C GLU A 191 -11.22 -2.37 -21.13
N GLN A 192 -10.19 -2.15 -20.29
CA GLN A 192 -9.22 -1.08 -20.50
C GLN A 192 -8.48 -1.19 -21.85
N ARG A 193 -8.03 -2.40 -22.23
CA ARG A 193 -7.32 -2.61 -23.49
C ARG A 193 -8.19 -2.28 -24.70
N PHE A 194 -9.47 -2.65 -24.65
CA PHE A 194 -10.41 -2.30 -25.71
C PHE A 194 -10.61 -0.79 -25.84
N MET A 195 -10.66 -0.04 -24.73
CA MET A 195 -10.79 1.43 -24.79
C MET A 195 -9.55 2.09 -25.40
N GLU A 196 -8.34 1.62 -25.06
CA GLU A 196 -7.10 2.14 -25.64
C GLU A 196 -7.03 1.92 -27.15
N ASP A 197 -7.43 0.74 -27.62
CA ASP A 197 -7.45 0.43 -29.06
C ASP A 197 -8.41 1.38 -29.81
N MET A 198 -9.55 1.75 -29.21
CA MET A 198 -10.52 2.69 -29.80
C MET A 198 -10.02 4.14 -29.85
N GLU A 199 -9.15 4.57 -28.95
CA GLU A 199 -8.57 5.93 -28.95
C GLU A 199 -7.44 6.08 -29.98
N THR A 200 -6.88 4.97 -30.47
CA THR A 200 -5.77 4.95 -31.43
C THR A 200 -6.20 4.86 -32.90
N VAL A 201 -7.50 4.81 -33.18
CA VAL A 201 -8.13 4.75 -34.53
C VAL A 201 -8.72 6.09 -34.90
#